data_AF-A0A1G6U001-F1
#
_entry.id   AF-A0A1G6U001-F1
#
_cell.length_a   1.000
_cell.length_b   1.000
_cell.length_c   1.000
_cell.angle_alpha   90.00
_cell.angle_beta   90.00
_cell.angle_gamma   90.00
#
_symmetry.space_group_name_H-M   'P 1'
#
loop_
_entity.id
_entity.type
_entity.pdbx_description
1 polymer ?
#
loop_
_entity_poly.entity_id
_entity_poly.type
_entity_poly.pdbx_seq_one_letter_code
_entity_poly.pdbx_strand_id
1 'polypeptide(L)'
;MLNLGNRFYHVIALVSILIFTFSCKNKNIRQETILYEKYSKSIALDDYNKLFVSANDTLKSWKTNNLQDYEFLNLYACRIDSLMCFNSSNNKLIGAILVSNEFSYTNFSDGITIFNGVRIKKNWYFFTGASIVLPREYYEKDIHTPLSFEKLHEIAMKEVFSGYLKKNLQGKWEVNEDFFGSITNYDAYNYPYSTQDSYDKSVLKLVRANWENRGIK
;
A
#
# COMPACT_ATOMS: atom_id res chain seq x y z
N MET A 1 -48.02 -4.29 -31.22
CA MET A 1 -47.78 -3.52 -29.99
C MET A 1 -47.09 -4.43 -28.97
N LEU A 2 -45.76 -4.35 -28.86
CA LEU A 2 -45.02 -5.04 -27.80
C LEU A 2 -45.17 -4.21 -26.51
N ASN A 3 -45.74 -4.83 -25.47
CA ASN A 3 -46.09 -4.25 -24.18
C ASN A 3 -44.95 -3.41 -23.58
N LEU A 4 -45.17 -2.10 -23.44
CA LEU A 4 -44.26 -1.19 -22.73
C LEU A 4 -43.99 -1.64 -21.27
N GLY A 5 -44.94 -2.36 -20.65
CA GLY A 5 -44.80 -2.87 -19.28
C GLY A 5 -43.66 -3.86 -19.09
N ASN A 6 -43.41 -4.77 -20.03
CA ASN A 6 -42.36 -5.79 -19.88
C ASN A 6 -40.95 -5.20 -19.97
N ARG A 7 -40.76 -4.09 -20.70
CA ARG A 7 -39.47 -3.42 -20.81
C ARG A 7 -39.06 -2.71 -19.51
N PHE A 8 -40.03 -2.21 -18.74
CA PHE A 8 -39.77 -1.53 -17.46
C PHE A 8 -39.28 -2.51 -16.39
N TYR A 9 -39.89 -3.70 -16.29
CA TYR A 9 -39.46 -4.73 -15.32
C TYR A 9 -38.05 -5.26 -15.62
N HIS A 10 -37.68 -5.42 -16.90
CA HIS A 10 -36.32 -5.83 -17.27
C HIS A 10 -35.27 -4.76 -16.93
N VAL A 11 -35.58 -3.47 -17.11
CA VAL A 11 -34.69 -2.36 -16.74
C VAL A 11 -34.52 -2.27 -15.22
N ILE A 12 -35.61 -2.38 -14.44
CA ILE A 12 -35.56 -2.35 -12.96
C ILE A 12 -34.79 -3.55 -12.40
N ALA A 13 -34.98 -4.74 -12.97
CA ALA A 13 -34.23 -5.94 -12.58
C ALA A 13 -32.73 -5.81 -12.90
N LEU A 14 -32.37 -5.29 -14.07
CA LEU A 14 -30.97 -5.03 -14.45
C LEU A 14 -30.30 -3.97 -13.55
N VAL A 15 -31.01 -2.89 -13.24
CA VAL A 15 -30.51 -1.83 -12.32
C VAL A 15 -30.32 -2.38 -10.91
N SER A 16 -31.23 -3.24 -10.44
CA SER A 16 -31.12 -3.86 -9.12
C SER A 16 -29.93 -4.83 -9.04
N ILE A 17 -29.71 -5.67 -10.07
CA ILE A 17 -28.55 -6.56 -10.15
C ILE A 17 -27.23 -5.77 -10.16
N LEU A 18 -27.15 -4.66 -10.91
CA LEU A 18 -25.98 -3.78 -10.91
C LEU A 18 -25.72 -3.17 -9.52
N ILE A 19 -26.74 -2.70 -8.81
CA ILE A 19 -26.61 -2.14 -7.45
C ILE A 19 -26.11 -3.21 -6.45
N PHE A 20 -26.56 -4.46 -6.57
CA PHE A 20 -26.09 -5.55 -5.69
C PHE A 20 -24.62 -5.91 -5.92
N THR A 21 -24.13 -5.88 -7.16
CA THR A 21 -22.73 -6.23 -7.45
C THR A 21 -21.72 -5.20 -6.93
N PHE A 22 -22.03 -3.90 -7.00
CA PHE A 22 -21.18 -2.86 -6.44
C PHE A 22 -21.19 -2.84 -4.90
N SER A 23 -22.35 -3.08 -4.29
CA SER A 23 -22.48 -3.11 -2.82
C SER A 23 -21.70 -4.27 -2.18
N CYS A 24 -21.71 -5.45 -2.82
CA CYS A 24 -20.95 -6.62 -2.35
C CYS A 24 -19.43 -6.39 -2.40
N LYS A 25 -18.90 -5.76 -3.45
CA LYS A 25 -17.46 -5.54 -3.61
C LYS A 25 -16.90 -4.61 -2.53
N ASN A 26 -17.56 -3.47 -2.28
CA ASN A 26 -17.12 -2.51 -1.26
C ASN A 26 -17.28 -3.06 0.16
N LYS A 27 -18.30 -3.89 0.40
CA LYS A 27 -18.47 -4.57 1.68
C LYS A 27 -17.34 -5.55 1.98
N ASN A 28 -16.83 -6.26 0.96
CA ASN A 28 -15.72 -7.19 1.12
C ASN A 28 -14.41 -6.47 1.46
N ILE A 29 -14.03 -5.44 0.69
CA ILE A 29 -12.81 -4.65 0.94
C ILE A 29 -12.83 -4.08 2.36
N ARG A 30 -13.94 -3.47 2.79
CA ARG A 30 -14.06 -2.95 4.15
C ARG A 30 -13.88 -4.02 5.23
N GLN A 31 -14.42 -5.22 5.02
CA GLN A 31 -14.26 -6.33 5.96
C GLN A 31 -12.81 -6.83 6.01
N GLU A 32 -12.15 -6.93 4.86
CA GLU A 32 -10.73 -7.26 4.77
C GLU A 32 -9.85 -6.21 5.44
N THR A 33 -10.08 -4.91 5.20
CA THR A 33 -9.37 -3.82 5.87
C THR A 33 -9.49 -3.93 7.39
N ILE A 34 -10.72 -4.11 7.91
CA ILE A 34 -10.96 -4.26 9.36
C ILE A 34 -10.22 -5.48 9.90
N LEU A 35 -10.25 -6.60 9.18
CA LEU A 35 -9.57 -7.83 9.59
C LEU A 35 -8.05 -7.63 9.62
N TYR A 36 -7.48 -7.02 8.58
CA TYR A 36 -6.05 -6.81 8.44
C TYR A 36 -5.54 -5.83 9.50
N GLU A 37 -6.25 -4.71 9.71
CA GLU A 37 -5.94 -3.78 10.79
C GLU A 37 -5.97 -4.46 12.16
N LYS A 38 -6.98 -5.30 12.42
CA LYS A 38 -7.08 -6.02 13.71
C LYS A 38 -5.86 -6.89 13.95
N TYR A 39 -5.43 -7.67 12.96
CA TYR A 39 -4.25 -8.53 13.07
C TYR A 39 -2.97 -7.70 13.26
N SER A 40 -2.77 -6.68 12.43
CA SER A 40 -1.61 -5.79 12.55
C SER A 40 -1.52 -5.09 13.91
N LYS A 41 -2.64 -4.53 14.40
CA LYS A 41 -2.71 -3.87 15.71
C LYS A 41 -2.46 -4.87 16.84
N SER A 42 -2.88 -6.14 16.71
CA SER A 42 -2.60 -7.16 17.72
C SER A 42 -1.12 -7.56 17.80
N ILE A 43 -0.37 -7.39 16.71
CA ILE A 43 1.07 -7.70 16.64
C ILE A 43 1.90 -6.52 17.14
N ALA A 44 1.59 -5.32 16.65
CA ALA A 44 2.31 -4.10 17.01
C ALA A 44 1.88 -3.53 18.37
N LEU A 45 0.71 -3.92 18.89
CA LEU A 45 0.13 -3.43 20.15
C LEU A 45 0.16 -1.90 20.21
N ASP A 46 0.68 -1.34 21.32
CA ASP A 46 0.78 0.10 21.57
C ASP A 46 1.74 0.83 20.60
N ASP A 47 2.54 0.09 19.82
CA ASP A 47 3.48 0.67 18.88
C ASP A 47 2.86 0.96 17.50
N TYR A 48 1.67 0.44 17.18
CA TYR A 48 1.04 0.65 15.87
C TYR A 48 0.92 2.15 15.54
N ASN A 49 0.30 2.92 16.44
CA ASN A 49 0.08 4.35 16.22
C ASN A 49 1.40 5.13 16.22
N LYS A 50 2.37 4.75 17.08
CA LYS A 50 3.69 5.37 17.11
C LYS A 50 4.45 5.16 15.81
N LEU A 51 4.36 3.96 15.24
CA LEU A 51 4.99 3.62 13.97
C LEU A 51 4.31 4.31 12.80
N PHE A 52 2.98 4.49 12.85
CA PHE A 52 2.26 5.26 11.85
C PHE A 52 2.72 6.72 11.84
N VAL A 53 2.87 7.34 13.02
CA VAL A 53 3.44 8.68 13.16
C VAL A 53 4.89 8.71 12.64
N SER A 54 5.71 7.75 13.06
CA SER A 54 7.12 7.66 12.64
C SER A 54 7.27 7.50 11.12
N ALA A 55 6.37 6.76 10.47
CA ALA A 55 6.35 6.60 9.01
C ALA A 55 6.02 7.94 8.32
N ASN A 56 5.03 8.68 8.81
CA ASN A 56 4.69 10.00 8.26
C ASN A 56 5.82 11.02 8.49
N ASP A 57 6.44 11.02 9.67
CA ASP A 57 7.61 11.86 9.96
C ASP A 57 8.79 11.52 9.05
N THR A 58 8.96 10.23 8.73
CA THR A 58 9.98 9.77 7.80
C THR A 58 9.75 10.31 6.38
N LEU A 59 8.53 10.24 5.85
CA LEU A 59 8.19 10.83 4.55
C LEU A 59 8.44 12.34 4.53
N LYS A 60 8.02 13.05 5.59
CA LYS A 60 8.30 14.48 5.73
C LYS A 60 9.79 14.77 5.75
N SER A 61 10.56 13.93 6.43
CA SER A 61 12.02 14.05 6.50
C SER A 61 12.67 13.84 5.15
N TRP A 62 12.30 12.78 4.41
CA TRP A 62 12.78 12.52 3.05
C TRP A 62 12.50 13.69 2.10
N LYS A 63 11.26 14.21 2.15
CA LYS A 63 10.85 15.38 1.39
C LYS A 63 11.69 16.61 1.73
N THR A 64 11.81 16.95 3.01
CA THR A 64 12.52 18.15 3.48
C THR A 64 14.00 18.11 3.12
N ASN A 65 14.60 16.92 3.11
CA ASN A 65 16.00 16.70 2.80
C ASN A 65 16.28 16.48 1.30
N ASN A 66 15.26 16.50 0.43
CA ASN A 66 15.39 16.31 -1.04
C ASN A 66 16.20 15.06 -1.39
N LEU A 67 15.87 13.95 -0.75
CA LEU A 67 16.44 12.67 -1.11
C LEU A 67 15.99 12.30 -2.52
N GLN A 68 16.94 12.06 -3.42
CA GLN A 68 16.68 11.94 -4.86
C GLN A 68 15.70 10.81 -5.19
N ASP A 69 15.85 9.65 -4.54
CA ASP A 69 14.98 8.48 -4.74
C ASP A 69 13.53 8.71 -4.27
N TYR A 70 13.28 9.81 -3.55
CA TYR A 70 11.97 10.20 -3.04
C TYR A 70 11.48 11.55 -3.60
N GLU A 71 12.03 12.01 -4.73
CA GLU A 71 11.67 13.29 -5.36
C GLU A 71 10.17 13.40 -5.67
N PHE A 72 9.50 12.29 -5.97
CA PHE A 72 8.05 12.24 -6.21
C PHE A 72 7.23 12.84 -5.05
N LEU A 73 7.73 12.83 -3.80
CA LEU A 73 7.09 13.46 -2.64
C LEU A 73 7.01 14.98 -2.75
N ASN A 74 7.87 15.60 -3.57
CA ASN A 74 7.84 17.03 -3.89
C ASN A 74 6.90 17.35 -5.05
N LEU A 75 6.66 16.39 -5.95
CA LEU A 75 5.89 16.57 -7.18
C LEU A 75 4.39 16.28 -6.99
N TYR A 76 4.04 15.40 -6.07
CA TYR A 76 2.68 14.88 -5.94
C TYR A 76 2.13 14.98 -4.52
N ALA A 77 0.81 14.96 -4.39
CA ALA A 77 0.14 14.82 -3.11
C ALA A 77 0.31 13.38 -2.61
N CYS A 78 1.06 13.20 -1.52
CA CYS A 78 1.41 11.87 -1.02
C CYS A 78 1.00 11.73 0.46
N ARG A 79 0.54 10.52 0.85
CA ARG A 79 0.36 10.16 2.26
C ARG A 79 0.56 8.67 2.50
N ILE A 80 0.92 8.31 3.73
CA ILE A 80 0.91 6.89 4.16
C ILE A 80 -0.54 6.40 4.25
N ASP A 81 -0.80 5.23 3.68
CA ASP A 81 -2.07 4.51 3.86
C ASP A 81 -2.26 4.13 5.33
N SER A 82 -3.50 4.18 5.83
CA SER A 82 -3.79 3.89 7.24
C SER A 82 -3.48 2.45 7.65
N LEU A 83 -3.42 1.51 6.71
CA LEU A 83 -3.06 0.12 6.97
C LEU A 83 -1.54 -0.09 6.87
N MET A 84 -0.97 -0.61 7.95
CA MET A 84 0.39 -1.15 7.99
C MET A 84 0.32 -2.63 8.38
N CYS A 85 0.84 -3.51 7.52
CA CYS A 85 0.89 -4.95 7.73
C CYS A 85 2.18 -5.33 8.45
N PHE A 86 2.08 -6.05 9.57
CA PHE A 86 3.23 -6.50 10.37
C PHE A 86 3.39 -8.01 10.28
N ASN A 87 4.62 -8.48 10.18
CA ASN A 87 4.88 -9.91 10.26
C ASN A 87 4.77 -10.41 11.71
N SER A 88 4.60 -11.72 11.92
CA SER A 88 4.34 -12.26 13.27
C SER A 88 5.47 -11.96 14.27
N SER A 89 6.71 -11.79 13.79
CA SER A 89 7.86 -11.44 14.62
C SER A 89 8.01 -9.94 14.93
N ASN A 90 7.11 -9.09 14.42
CA ASN A 90 7.14 -7.64 14.60
C ASN A 90 8.50 -7.00 14.26
N ASN A 91 9.09 -7.45 13.15
CA ASN A 91 10.37 -6.96 12.64
C ASN A 91 10.34 -6.59 11.16
N LYS A 92 9.23 -6.81 10.47
CA LYS A 92 8.97 -6.39 9.10
C LYS A 92 7.61 -5.72 9.01
N LEU A 93 7.53 -4.69 8.17
CA LEU A 93 6.35 -3.90 7.91
C LEU A 93 6.21 -3.70 6.40
N ILE A 94 5.00 -3.92 5.87
CA ILE A 94 4.60 -3.48 4.52
C ILE A 94 3.41 -2.54 4.67
N GLY A 95 3.55 -1.35 4.09
CA GLY A 95 2.53 -0.32 3.96
C GLY A 95 2.47 0.17 2.51
N ALA A 96 1.74 1.25 2.29
CA ALA A 96 1.66 1.92 1.01
C ALA A 96 1.80 3.44 1.18
N ILE A 97 2.54 4.08 0.26
CA ILE A 97 2.47 5.51 0.00
C ILE A 97 1.46 5.69 -1.11
N LEU A 98 0.34 6.35 -0.82
CA LEU A 98 -0.67 6.71 -1.81
C LEU A 98 -0.24 8.01 -2.49
N VAL A 99 -0.21 8.03 -3.82
CA VAL A 99 0.26 9.14 -4.64
C VAL A 99 -0.88 9.64 -5.52
N SER A 100 -1.39 10.82 -5.21
CA SER A 100 -2.38 11.55 -6.02
C SER A 100 -1.68 12.65 -6.81
N ASN A 101 -1.83 12.62 -8.13
CA ASN A 101 -1.18 13.53 -9.05
C ASN A 101 -2.11 14.72 -9.38
N GLU A 102 -2.21 15.65 -8.44
CA GLU A 102 -3.07 16.83 -8.54
C GLU A 102 -2.50 17.94 -9.43
N PHE A 103 -1.21 17.88 -9.76
CA PHE A 103 -0.45 19.03 -10.28
C PHE A 103 -0.08 18.92 -11.77
N SER A 104 -0.45 17.84 -12.46
CA SER A 104 -0.10 17.64 -13.86
C SER A 104 -1.32 17.59 -14.77
N TYR A 105 -1.41 18.54 -15.69
CA TYR A 105 -2.43 18.56 -16.77
C TYR A 105 -2.08 17.62 -17.94
N THR A 106 -0.90 17.00 -17.92
CA THR A 106 -0.41 16.13 -19.01
C THR A 106 -0.15 14.70 -18.55
N ASN A 107 -0.14 14.45 -17.24
CA ASN A 107 -0.01 13.12 -16.66
C ASN A 107 -1.33 12.72 -15.98
N PHE A 108 -2.07 11.81 -16.62
CA PHE A 108 -3.36 11.30 -16.16
C PHE A 108 -3.23 9.99 -15.38
N SER A 109 -2.12 9.82 -14.67
CA SER A 109 -1.88 8.67 -13.80
C SER A 109 -1.65 9.10 -12.35
N ASP A 110 -2.20 8.32 -11.45
CA ASP A 110 -1.89 8.32 -10.02
C ASP A 110 -0.97 7.13 -9.70
N GLY A 111 -0.67 6.88 -8.43
CA GLY A 111 0.19 5.76 -8.08
C GLY A 111 0.11 5.28 -6.64
N ILE A 112 0.71 4.12 -6.43
CA ILE A 112 0.92 3.53 -5.11
C ILE A 112 2.36 3.04 -5.05
N THR A 113 3.13 3.50 -4.06
CA THR A 113 4.49 3.01 -3.83
C THR A 113 4.50 2.13 -2.57
N ILE A 114 5.04 0.92 -2.66
CA ILE A 114 5.18 0.04 -1.50
C ILE A 114 6.08 0.72 -0.46
N PHE A 115 5.62 0.76 0.78
CA PHE A 115 6.38 1.30 1.91
C PHE A 115 6.88 0.14 2.79
N ASN A 116 8.19 -0.08 2.81
CA ASN A 116 8.79 -1.16 3.58
C ASN A 116 9.38 -0.62 4.89
N GLY A 117 9.30 -1.44 5.94
CA GLY A 117 9.98 -1.21 7.21
C GLY A 117 10.67 -2.49 7.71
N VAL A 118 11.87 -2.34 8.23
CA VAL A 118 12.62 -3.43 8.88
C VAL A 118 13.13 -2.97 10.23
N ARG A 119 12.96 -3.81 11.25
CA ARG A 119 13.44 -3.53 12.61
C ARG A 119 14.80 -4.19 12.85
N ILE A 120 15.83 -3.37 13.05
CA ILE A 120 17.21 -3.81 13.33
C ILE A 120 17.63 -3.24 14.69
N LYS A 121 18.08 -4.11 15.61
CA LYS A 121 18.56 -3.72 16.96
C LYS A 121 17.63 -2.72 17.67
N LYS A 122 16.32 -2.98 17.59
CA LYS A 122 15.19 -2.18 18.13
C LYS A 122 14.75 -0.96 17.32
N ASN A 123 15.53 -0.48 16.36
CA ASN A 123 15.17 0.68 15.53
C ASN A 123 14.47 0.24 14.25
N TRP A 124 13.48 1.02 13.81
CA TRP A 124 12.83 0.83 12.52
C TRP A 124 13.54 1.63 11.44
N TYR A 125 13.75 0.98 10.30
CA TYR A 125 14.35 1.54 9.11
C TYR A 125 13.37 1.40 7.96
N PHE A 126 13.00 2.53 7.35
CA PHE A 126 12.01 2.57 6.28
C PHE A 126 12.67 2.83 4.92
N PHE A 127 12.07 2.31 3.86
CA PHE A 127 12.49 2.50 2.47
C PHE A 127 11.33 2.13 1.53
N THR A 128 11.39 2.56 0.27
CA THR A 128 10.35 2.20 -0.72
C THR A 128 10.65 0.90 -1.43
N GLY A 129 9.58 0.20 -1.82
CA GLY A 129 9.59 -0.95 -2.72
C GLY A 129 9.21 -0.55 -4.14
N ALA A 130 8.62 -1.51 -4.87
CA ALA A 130 8.05 -1.24 -6.19
C ALA A 130 6.93 -0.20 -6.15
N SER A 131 6.75 0.49 -7.28
CA SER A 131 5.64 1.43 -7.50
C SER A 131 4.68 0.89 -8.54
N ILE A 132 3.39 1.15 -8.33
CA ILE A 132 2.29 0.83 -9.24
C ILE A 132 1.84 2.15 -9.84
N VAL A 133 1.89 2.25 -11.17
CA VAL A 133 1.32 3.36 -11.93
C VAL A 133 -0.15 3.03 -12.22
N LEU A 134 -1.04 3.99 -11.98
CA LEU A 134 -2.48 3.83 -12.11
C LEU A 134 -3.02 4.83 -13.14
N PRO A 135 -3.08 4.45 -14.43
CA PRO A 135 -3.71 5.28 -15.44
C PRO A 135 -5.20 5.44 -15.15
N ARG A 136 -5.68 6.70 -15.05
CA ARG A 136 -7.03 7.02 -14.54
C ARG A 136 -8.14 6.50 -15.43
N GLU A 137 -7.88 6.29 -16.72
CA GLU A 137 -8.85 5.77 -17.68
C GLU A 137 -9.41 4.38 -17.31
N TYR A 138 -8.72 3.63 -16.46
CA TYR A 138 -9.19 2.34 -15.97
C TYR A 138 -10.13 2.44 -14.74
N TYR A 139 -10.18 3.60 -14.08
CA TYR A 139 -10.80 3.76 -12.77
C TYR A 139 -11.90 4.81 -12.75
N GLU A 140 -11.77 5.89 -13.53
CA GLU A 140 -12.70 7.01 -13.57
C GLU A 140 -13.01 7.40 -15.02
N LYS A 141 -14.18 8.00 -15.24
CA LYS A 141 -14.56 8.52 -16.56
C LYS A 141 -13.84 9.83 -16.89
N ASP A 142 -13.62 10.66 -15.87
CA ASP A 142 -12.86 11.89 -16.00
C ASP A 142 -11.41 11.63 -15.60
N ILE A 143 -10.54 11.55 -16.60
CA ILE A 143 -9.10 11.31 -16.41
C ILE A 143 -8.35 12.54 -15.88
N HIS A 144 -8.98 13.72 -15.87
CA HIS A 144 -8.38 14.95 -15.38
C HIS A 144 -8.55 15.13 -13.88
N THR A 145 -9.49 14.40 -13.27
CA THR A 145 -9.67 14.37 -11.82
C THR A 145 -8.80 13.27 -11.20
N PRO A 146 -7.90 13.59 -10.26
CA PRO A 146 -7.11 12.59 -9.54
C PRO A 146 -7.96 11.62 -8.73
N LEU A 147 -7.49 10.38 -8.58
CA LEU A 147 -8.14 9.41 -7.71
C LEU A 147 -8.11 9.89 -6.25
N SER A 148 -9.26 9.79 -5.56
CA SER A 148 -9.31 10.08 -4.14
C SER A 148 -8.43 9.11 -3.37
N PHE A 149 -7.95 9.51 -2.19
CA PHE A 149 -7.17 8.60 -1.36
C PHE A 149 -7.98 7.41 -0.85
N GLU A 150 -9.32 7.52 -0.70
CA GLU A 150 -10.13 6.32 -0.44
C GLU A 150 -10.07 5.35 -1.61
N LYS A 151 -10.11 5.86 -2.85
CA LYS A 151 -9.99 5.03 -4.04
C LYS A 151 -8.61 4.38 -4.16
N LEU A 152 -7.55 5.13 -3.87
CA LEU A 152 -6.19 4.60 -3.82
C LEU A 152 -6.04 3.54 -2.72
N HIS A 153 -6.69 3.71 -1.56
CA HIS A 153 -6.74 2.68 -0.51
C HIS A 153 -7.44 1.40 -0.99
N GLU A 154 -8.60 1.51 -1.66
CA GLU A 154 -9.29 0.35 -2.26
C GLU A 154 -8.39 -0.43 -3.23
N ILE A 155 -7.63 0.30 -4.05
CA ILE A 155 -6.67 -0.30 -4.98
C ILE A 155 -5.50 -0.92 -4.22
N ALA A 156 -4.96 -0.25 -3.19
CA ALA A 156 -3.88 -0.77 -2.34
C ALA A 156 -4.29 -2.07 -1.63
N MET A 157 -5.53 -2.17 -1.15
CA MET A 157 -6.08 -3.40 -0.57
C MET A 157 -5.97 -4.60 -1.52
N LYS A 158 -6.16 -4.36 -2.82
CA LYS A 158 -6.08 -5.39 -3.86
C LYS A 158 -4.65 -5.65 -4.34
N GLU A 159 -3.87 -4.60 -4.58
CA GLU A 159 -2.60 -4.73 -5.30
C GLU A 159 -1.38 -4.82 -4.36
N VAL A 160 -1.48 -4.26 -3.14
CA VAL A 160 -0.37 -4.24 -2.17
C VAL A 160 -0.64 -5.16 -1.00
N PHE A 161 -1.83 -5.09 -0.41
CA PHE A 161 -2.13 -5.80 0.84
C PHE A 161 -2.73 -7.20 0.62
N SER A 162 -3.10 -7.54 -0.61
CA SER A 162 -3.68 -8.84 -0.90
C SER A 162 -2.71 -9.96 -0.53
N GLY A 163 -3.23 -10.94 0.21
CA GLY A 163 -2.43 -12.06 0.70
C GLY A 163 -1.66 -11.79 1.98
N TYR A 164 -1.86 -10.66 2.68
CA TYR A 164 -1.31 -10.44 4.02
C TYR A 164 -1.74 -11.53 5.02
N LEU A 165 -3.02 -11.90 5.01
CA LEU A 165 -3.53 -13.00 5.82
C LEU A 165 -3.87 -14.21 4.96
N LYS A 166 -3.63 -15.41 5.49
CA LYS A 166 -4.07 -16.68 4.93
C LYS A 166 -4.83 -17.50 5.96
N LYS A 167 -5.57 -18.51 5.50
CA LYS A 167 -6.16 -19.50 6.40
C LYS A 167 -5.20 -20.67 6.57
N ASN A 168 -4.99 -21.07 7.81
CA ASN A 168 -4.23 -22.29 8.13
C ASN A 168 -5.06 -23.55 7.86
N LEU A 169 -4.47 -24.73 8.11
CA LEU A 169 -5.12 -26.03 7.91
C LEU A 169 -6.42 -26.21 8.71
N GLN A 170 -6.61 -25.46 9.80
CA GLN A 170 -7.83 -25.45 10.62
C GLN A 170 -8.81 -24.35 10.21
N GLY A 171 -8.57 -23.65 9.11
CA GLY A 171 -9.43 -22.58 8.60
C GLY A 171 -9.35 -21.27 9.38
N LYS A 172 -8.42 -21.14 10.34
CA LYS A 172 -8.21 -19.91 11.11
C LYS A 172 -7.29 -18.96 10.35
N TRP A 173 -7.58 -17.67 10.44
CA TRP A 173 -6.73 -16.63 9.85
C TRP A 173 -5.40 -16.52 10.62
N GLU A 174 -4.32 -16.44 9.87
CA GLU A 174 -2.96 -16.19 10.34
C GLU A 174 -2.22 -15.27 9.38
N VAL A 175 -1.13 -14.66 9.86
CA VAL A 175 -0.25 -13.87 9.01
C VAL A 175 0.42 -14.80 7.99
N ASN A 176 0.38 -14.39 6.73
CA ASN A 176 1.10 -15.06 5.68
C ASN A 176 2.54 -14.55 5.64
N GLU A 177 3.49 -15.26 6.26
CA GLU A 177 4.90 -14.80 6.29
C GLU A 177 5.53 -14.62 4.90
N ASP A 178 5.07 -15.37 3.89
CA ASP A 178 5.54 -15.25 2.51
C ASP A 178 5.23 -13.87 1.89
N PHE A 179 4.20 -13.18 2.39
CA PHE A 179 3.85 -11.80 2.01
C PHE A 179 5.04 -10.83 2.20
N PHE A 180 5.86 -11.07 3.23
CA PHE A 180 7.02 -10.25 3.55
C PHE A 180 8.30 -10.68 2.78
N GLY A 181 8.17 -11.64 1.87
CA GLY A 181 9.27 -12.11 1.02
C GLY A 181 9.83 -11.00 0.13
N SER A 182 9.00 -10.07 -0.34
CA SER A 182 9.41 -8.94 -1.18
C SER A 182 10.46 -8.03 -0.52
N ILE A 183 10.35 -7.82 0.80
CA ILE A 183 11.35 -7.07 1.58
C ILE A 183 12.67 -7.83 1.62
N THR A 184 12.59 -9.16 1.76
CA THR A 184 13.77 -10.03 1.89
C THR A 184 14.49 -10.19 0.56
N ASN A 185 13.76 -10.14 -0.56
CA ASN A 185 14.29 -10.33 -1.91
C ASN A 185 14.65 -9.01 -2.60
N TYR A 186 14.47 -7.87 -1.90
CA TYR A 186 14.65 -6.53 -2.48
C TYR A 186 16.06 -6.32 -3.07
N ASP A 187 17.08 -6.83 -2.38
CA ASP A 187 18.46 -6.82 -2.88
C ASP A 187 18.73 -8.11 -3.67
N ALA A 188 18.28 -8.13 -4.92
CA ALA A 188 18.45 -9.27 -5.81
C ALA A 188 19.92 -9.68 -6.02
N TYR A 189 20.87 -8.76 -5.78
CA TYR A 189 22.31 -9.01 -5.96
C TYR A 189 22.94 -9.73 -4.76
N ASN A 190 22.43 -9.50 -3.54
CA ASN A 190 22.94 -10.14 -2.33
C ASN A 190 22.00 -11.24 -1.78
N TYR A 191 20.89 -11.52 -2.48
CA TYR A 191 19.96 -12.60 -2.16
C TYR A 191 20.42 -13.96 -2.74
N PRO A 192 20.22 -15.09 -2.04
CA PRO A 192 19.71 -15.19 -0.67
C PRO A 192 20.77 -14.83 0.37
N TYR A 193 20.34 -14.14 1.42
CA TYR A 193 21.19 -13.84 2.57
C TYR A 193 21.47 -15.10 3.38
N SER A 194 22.74 -15.40 3.62
CA SER A 194 23.14 -16.56 4.42
C SER A 194 23.02 -16.33 5.93
N THR A 195 22.93 -15.08 6.38
CA THR A 195 22.82 -14.71 7.81
C THR A 195 21.97 -13.46 8.03
N GLN A 196 21.37 -13.33 9.21
CA GLN A 196 20.65 -12.11 9.61
C GLN A 196 21.54 -10.86 9.58
N ASP A 197 22.81 -10.98 9.97
CA ASP A 197 23.77 -9.87 9.95
C ASP A 197 24.04 -9.36 8.53
N SER A 198 24.14 -10.27 7.55
CA SER A 198 24.29 -9.88 6.14
C SER A 198 23.07 -9.15 5.59
N TYR A 199 21.86 -9.58 5.97
CA TYR A 199 20.61 -8.91 5.62
C TYR A 199 20.52 -7.53 6.26
N ASP A 200 20.76 -7.43 7.57
CA ASP A 200 20.73 -6.16 8.31
C ASP A 200 21.71 -5.14 7.70
N LYS A 201 22.93 -5.59 7.34
CA LYS A 201 23.93 -4.75 6.67
C LYS A 201 23.46 -4.24 5.31
N SER A 202 22.80 -5.08 4.51
CA SER A 202 22.26 -4.63 3.22
C SER A 202 21.16 -3.59 3.39
N VAL A 203 20.20 -3.82 4.29
CA VAL A 203 19.14 -2.84 4.59
C VAL A 203 19.73 -1.50 5.06
N LEU A 204 20.71 -1.54 5.97
CA LEU A 204 21.38 -0.32 6.46
C LEU A 204 22.15 0.40 5.35
N LYS A 205 22.77 -0.34 4.42
CA LYS A 205 23.45 0.22 3.25
C LYS A 205 22.45 0.90 2.32
N LEU A 206 21.33 0.27 2.01
CA LEU A 206 20.26 0.85 1.20
C LEU A 206 19.76 2.16 1.79
N VAL A 207 19.37 2.14 3.07
CA VAL A 207 18.86 3.33 3.74
C VAL A 207 19.91 4.43 3.73
N ARG A 208 21.18 4.13 3.99
CA ARG A 208 22.27 5.11 3.94
C ARG A 208 22.47 5.68 2.53
N ALA A 209 22.46 4.85 1.50
CA ALA A 209 22.65 5.29 0.11
C ALA A 209 21.60 6.33 -0.29
N ASN A 210 20.33 6.14 0.11
CA ASN A 210 19.26 7.11 -0.13
C ASN A 210 19.57 8.49 0.52
N TRP A 211 20.24 8.51 1.67
CA TRP A 211 20.65 9.73 2.36
C TRP A 211 21.89 10.39 1.74
N GLU A 212 22.80 9.58 1.20
CA GLU A 212 23.99 10.05 0.49
C GLU A 212 23.61 10.70 -0.86
N ASN A 213 22.61 10.15 -1.55
CA ASN A 213 22.03 10.68 -2.79
C ASN A 213 21.03 11.82 -2.56
N ARG A 214 21.29 12.72 -1.61
CA ARG A 214 20.47 13.93 -1.45
C ARG A 214 20.85 14.96 -2.50
N GLY A 215 19.86 15.57 -3.15
CA GLY A 215 20.09 16.67 -4.08
C GLY A 215 20.76 17.83 -3.33
N ILE A 216 21.88 18.33 -3.86
CA ILE A 216 22.46 19.60 -3.40
C ILE A 216 21.53 20.70 -3.91
N LYS A 217 20.98 21.50 -2.98
CA LYS A 217 20.18 22.69 -3.32
C LYS A 217 21.06 23.78 -3.92
#